data_AF-A0A6M1NAI2-F1
#
_entry.id   AF-A0A6M1NAI2-F1
#
_cell.length_a   1.000
_cell.length_b   1.000
_cell.length_c   1.000
_cell.angle_alpha   90.00
_cell.angle_beta   90.00
_cell.angle_gamma   90.00
#
_symmetry.space_group_name_H-M   'P 1'
#
loop_
_entity.id
_entity.type
_entity.pdbx_description
1 polymer ?
#
loop_
_entity_poly.entity_id
_entity_poly.type
_entity_poly.pdbx_seq_one_letter_code
_entity_poly.pdbx_strand_id
1 'polypeptide(L)'
;MEEEHIRTIIKQNEQLHQVIGDMARTLKVICDVVCENLSPAQSVGHDLPDEGYQGSPATNRPKLLSSKEEEELLTYLLSDPNEQPVDPRMVLPRHVSIAFVTAYLETSTATFYREINDQLLEKAFTIGKRPYFRMSDLISLAKEKALLAHEKGAWTYAKMNKKKTSGK
;
A
#
# COMPACT_ATOMS: atom_id res chain seq x y z
N MET A 1 -8.55 15.25 -41.56
CA MET A 1 -8.48 15.82 -40.19
C MET A 1 -8.39 14.71 -39.14
N GLU A 2 -9.16 13.61 -39.25
CA GLU A 2 -9.09 12.48 -38.31
C GLU A 2 -7.78 11.68 -38.36
N GLU A 3 -7.16 11.49 -39.54
CA GLU A 3 -5.93 10.71 -39.66
C GLU A 3 -4.71 11.33 -38.96
N GLU A 4 -4.59 12.67 -38.95
CA GLU A 4 -3.51 13.36 -38.25
C GLU A 4 -3.66 13.28 -36.73
N HIS A 5 -4.91 13.25 -36.25
CA HIS A 5 -5.22 13.07 -34.83
C HIS A 5 -4.82 11.66 -34.36
N ILE A 6 -5.12 10.63 -35.16
CA ILE A 6 -4.72 9.24 -34.87
C ILE A 6 -3.20 9.10 -34.83
N ARG A 7 -2.47 9.70 -35.78
CA ARG A 7 -0.99 9.66 -35.80
C ARG A 7 -0.38 10.34 -34.57
N THR A 8 -1.00 11.43 -34.11
CA THR A 8 -0.55 12.14 -32.90
C THR A 8 -0.73 11.29 -31.65
N ILE A 9 -1.88 10.60 -31.52
CA ILE A 9 -2.15 9.68 -30.41
C ILE A 9 -1.12 8.54 -30.38
N ILE A 10 -0.82 7.94 -31.54
CA ILE A 10 0.17 6.86 -31.63
C ILE A 10 1.55 7.35 -31.14
N LYS A 11 1.98 8.53 -31.59
CA LYS A 11 3.27 9.10 -31.20
C LYS A 11 3.33 9.43 -29.70
N GLN A 12 2.24 9.94 -29.13
CA GLN A 12 2.14 10.19 -27.69
C GLN A 12 2.23 8.90 -26.87
N ASN A 13 1.59 7.82 -27.34
CA ASN A 13 1.65 6.52 -26.68
C ASN A 13 3.06 5.90 -26.75
N GLU A 14 3.77 6.03 -27.88
CA GLU A 14 5.17 5.60 -28.00
C GLU A 14 6.08 6.36 -27.02
N GLN A 15 5.91 7.67 -26.92
CA GLN A 15 6.65 8.50 -25.95
C GLN A 15 6.35 8.08 -24.51
N LEU A 16 5.10 7.79 -24.18
CA LEU A 16 4.71 7.31 -22.85
C LEU A 16 5.39 5.97 -22.51
N HIS A 17 5.40 5.02 -23.46
CA HIS A 17 6.09 3.74 -23.27
C HIS A 17 7.59 3.91 -23.03
N GLN A 18 8.23 4.86 -23.71
CA GLN A 18 9.63 5.19 -23.49
C GLN A 18 9.88 5.72 -22.06
N VAL A 19 9.07 6.67 -21.61
CA VAL A 19 9.17 7.25 -20.26
C VAL A 19 8.99 6.18 -19.17
N ILE A 20 8.00 5.29 -19.33
CA ILE A 20 7.79 4.17 -18.40
C ILE A 20 9.03 3.26 -18.36
N GLY A 21 9.65 2.98 -19.51
CA GLY A 21 10.87 2.19 -19.58
C GLY A 21 12.06 2.85 -18.86
N ASP A 22 12.23 4.16 -19.01
CA ASP A 22 13.27 4.94 -18.32
C ASP A 22 13.05 5.00 -16.80
N MET A 23 11.80 5.15 -16.36
CA MET A 23 11.46 5.08 -14.94
C MET A 23 11.76 3.71 -14.33
N ALA A 24 11.41 2.62 -15.03
CA ALA A 24 11.67 1.27 -14.56
C ALA A 24 13.19 0.98 -14.40
N ARG A 25 14.01 1.46 -15.35
CA ARG A 25 15.48 1.39 -15.25
C ARG A 25 16.01 2.15 -14.05
N THR A 26 15.48 3.36 -13.82
CA THR A 26 15.90 4.21 -12.70
C THR A 26 15.56 3.58 -11.35
N LEU A 27 14.34 3.06 -11.21
CA LEU A 27 13.90 2.34 -10.00
C LEU A 27 14.73 1.09 -9.74
N LYS A 28 15.16 0.38 -10.78
CA LYS A 28 16.07 -0.75 -10.64
C LYS A 28 17.42 -0.34 -10.06
N VAL A 29 18.04 0.71 -10.59
CA VAL A 29 19.30 1.24 -10.06
C VAL A 29 19.16 1.66 -8.59
N ILE A 30 18.07 2.33 -8.24
CA ILE A 30 17.82 2.73 -6.85
C ILE A 30 17.67 1.49 -5.95
N CYS A 31 16.91 0.48 -6.38
CA CYS A 31 16.76 -0.76 -5.62
C CYS A 31 18.09 -1.48 -5.44
N ASP A 32 18.93 -1.55 -6.47
CA ASP A 32 20.23 -2.22 -6.41
C ASP A 32 21.15 -1.50 -5.40
N VAL A 33 21.22 -0.16 -5.45
CA VAL A 33 22.00 0.65 -4.48
C VAL A 33 21.48 0.49 -3.05
N VAL A 34 20.16 0.49 -2.86
CA VAL A 34 19.56 0.33 -1.52
C VAL A 34 19.79 -1.08 -0.96
N CYS A 35 19.72 -2.12 -1.81
CA CYS A 35 20.00 -3.50 -1.41
C CYS A 35 21.45 -3.70 -0.98
N GLU A 36 22.41 -3.09 -1.68
CA GLU A 36 23.84 -3.16 -1.30
C GLU A 36 24.14 -2.47 0.03
N ASN A 37 23.36 -1.47 0.42
CA ASN A 37 23.54 -0.72 1.67
C ASN A 37 22.77 -1.31 2.88
N LEU A 38 22.02 -2.41 2.72
CA LEU A 38 21.08 -2.92 3.74
C LEU A 38 21.27 -4.40 4.16
N SER A 39 22.48 -4.97 4.16
CA SER A 39 22.72 -6.20 4.92
C SER A 39 24.16 -6.44 5.37
N PRO A 40 24.38 -7.05 6.57
CA PRO A 40 23.58 -7.00 7.79
C PRO A 40 24.41 -6.67 9.05
N ALA A 41 23.68 -6.28 10.10
CA ALA A 41 24.16 -6.09 11.47
C ALA A 41 25.19 -7.15 11.90
N GLN A 42 26.41 -6.71 12.20
CA GLN A 42 27.35 -7.50 12.97
C GLN A 42 26.88 -7.56 14.42
N SER A 43 26.59 -8.78 14.86
CA SER A 43 26.47 -9.16 16.25
C SER A 43 27.77 -8.84 16.99
N VAL A 44 27.74 -7.87 17.91
CA VAL A 44 28.72 -7.80 19.00
C VAL A 44 27.93 -7.47 20.26
N GLY A 45 27.69 -8.50 21.06
CA GLY A 45 27.42 -8.29 22.48
C GLY A 45 28.71 -7.78 23.11
N HIS A 46 28.65 -6.64 23.79
CA HIS A 46 29.65 -6.27 24.77
C HIS A 46 29.04 -5.35 25.82
N ASP A 47 29.33 -5.72 27.06
CA ASP A 47 28.85 -5.15 28.30
C ASP A 47 29.05 -3.65 28.43
N LEU A 48 28.12 -3.02 29.14
CA LEU A 48 28.25 -1.68 29.71
C LEU A 48 29.56 -1.56 30.52
N PRO A 49 30.22 -0.41 30.43
CA PRO A 49 30.38 0.34 31.67
C PRO A 49 29.95 1.81 31.54
N ASP A 50 29.35 2.24 32.63
CA ASP A 50 29.16 3.61 33.09
C ASP A 50 30.53 4.29 33.23
N GLU A 51 30.76 5.42 32.56
CA GLU A 51 31.73 6.48 32.93
C GLU A 51 31.46 7.69 32.01
N GLY A 52 31.13 8.84 32.58
CA GLY A 52 30.83 10.06 31.85
C GLY A 52 32.06 10.75 31.25
N TYR A 53 31.91 11.40 30.10
CA TYR A 53 32.60 12.67 29.82
C TYR A 53 31.96 13.43 28.65
N GLN A 54 31.99 14.75 28.80
CA GLN A 54 31.36 15.78 27.97
C GLN A 54 31.98 15.92 26.58
N GLY A 55 31.15 16.31 25.61
CA GLY A 55 31.62 16.80 24.30
C GLY A 55 30.48 17.06 23.31
N SER A 56 29.80 18.20 23.44
CA SER A 56 28.97 18.74 22.35
C SER A 56 29.83 19.10 21.15
N PRO A 57 29.33 18.86 19.92
CA PRO A 57 29.33 19.96 18.96
C PRO A 57 27.99 20.09 18.22
N ALA A 58 27.57 21.34 18.12
CA ALA A 58 26.69 21.91 17.10
C ALA A 58 25.38 21.16 16.80
N THR A 59 24.34 21.63 17.49
CA THR A 59 22.93 21.55 17.12
C THR A 59 22.71 21.97 15.66
N ASN A 60 22.65 21.01 14.72
CA ASN A 60 21.87 21.17 13.50
C ASN A 60 20.41 20.86 13.84
N ARG A 61 19.78 21.79 14.57
CA ARG A 61 18.32 21.78 14.74
C ARG A 61 17.75 22.23 13.40
N PRO A 62 17.01 21.39 12.64
CA PRO A 62 16.30 21.90 11.48
C PRO A 62 15.41 23.05 11.96
N LYS A 63 15.50 24.19 11.27
CA LYS A 63 14.59 25.32 11.51
C LYS A 63 13.18 24.77 11.36
N LEU A 64 12.42 24.79 12.46
CA LEU A 64 10.99 24.56 12.44
C LEU A 64 10.40 25.56 11.44
N LEU A 65 9.91 25.04 10.32
CA LEU A 65 9.17 25.80 9.33
C LEU A 65 7.95 26.42 10.02
N SER A 66 7.61 27.63 9.62
CA SER A 66 6.43 28.33 10.14
C SER A 66 5.19 27.52 9.78
N SER A 67 4.17 27.49 10.66
CA SER A 67 2.93 26.72 10.44
C SER A 67 2.23 27.03 9.10
N LYS A 68 2.51 28.18 8.47
CA LYS A 68 2.02 28.50 7.12
C LYS A 68 2.75 27.77 6.00
N GLU A 69 4.05 27.48 6.16
CA GLU A 69 4.87 26.81 5.15
C GLU A 69 4.60 25.28 5.14
N GLU A 70 4.25 24.70 6.29
CA GLU A 70 3.84 23.29 6.38
C GLU A 70 2.46 23.04 5.72
N GLU A 71 1.51 23.98 5.83
CA GLU A 71 0.20 23.87 5.19
C GLU A 71 0.26 24.02 3.66
N GLU A 72 1.13 24.88 3.13
CA GLU A 72 1.33 25.00 1.67
C GLU A 72 1.94 23.73 1.06
N LEU A 73 2.89 23.09 1.75
CA LEU A 73 3.48 21.83 1.29
C LEU A 73 2.50 20.65 1.37
N LEU A 74 1.66 20.60 2.40
CA LEU A 74 0.56 19.64 2.47
C LEU A 74 -0.43 19.84 1.33
N THR A 75 -0.76 21.09 1.00
CA THR A 75 -1.67 21.42 -0.11
C THR A 75 -1.08 21.04 -1.46
N TYR A 76 0.21 21.26 -1.67
CA TYR A 76 0.93 20.88 -2.90
C TYR A 76 1.11 19.37 -3.04
N LEU A 77 1.39 18.65 -1.95
CA LEU A 77 1.50 17.19 -1.94
C LEU A 77 0.14 16.47 -2.05
N LEU A 78 -0.95 17.12 -1.62
CA LEU A 78 -2.32 16.64 -1.80
C LEU A 78 -2.95 17.08 -3.13
N SER A 79 -2.30 17.99 -3.87
CA SER A 79 -2.70 18.37 -5.23
C SER A 79 -2.11 17.36 -6.21
N ASP A 80 -2.78 16.23 -6.38
CA ASP A 80 -2.39 15.19 -7.33
C ASP A 80 -2.45 15.75 -8.77
N PRO A 81 -1.33 15.88 -9.51
CA PRO A 81 -1.35 16.44 -10.86
C PRO A 81 -1.94 15.47 -11.91
N ASN A 82 -2.56 14.38 -11.48
CA ASN A 82 -3.05 13.32 -12.36
C ASN A 82 -4.39 12.70 -11.91
N GLU A 83 -5.35 13.52 -11.46
CA GLU A 83 -6.76 13.11 -11.52
C GLU A 83 -7.24 13.13 -12.97
N GLN A 84 -6.90 12.07 -13.72
CA GLN A 84 -7.70 11.73 -14.89
C GLN A 84 -9.12 11.37 -14.42
N PRO A 85 -10.17 11.87 -15.08
CA PRO A 85 -11.53 11.48 -14.75
C PRO A 85 -11.68 9.99 -15.07
N VAL A 86 -11.63 9.16 -14.03
CA VAL A 86 -11.84 7.72 -14.16
C VAL A 86 -13.30 7.55 -14.58
N ASP A 87 -13.53 7.13 -15.83
CA ASP A 87 -14.88 6.85 -16.31
C ASP A 87 -15.53 5.82 -15.35
N PRO A 88 -16.61 6.19 -14.63
CA PRO A 88 -17.26 5.30 -13.68
C PRO A 88 -17.82 4.03 -14.35
N ARG A 89 -17.88 3.98 -15.69
CA ARG A 89 -18.30 2.82 -16.48
C ARG A 89 -17.17 1.85 -16.83
N MET A 90 -15.90 2.25 -16.72
CA MET A 90 -14.73 1.39 -17.00
C MET A 90 -14.18 0.67 -15.77
N VAL A 91 -14.75 0.90 -14.59
CA VAL A 91 -14.41 0.12 -13.39
C VAL A 91 -15.19 -1.19 -13.46
N LEU A 92 -14.67 -2.16 -14.25
CA LEU A 92 -15.03 -3.56 -14.05
C LEU A 92 -15.00 -3.82 -12.54
N PRO A 93 -16.01 -4.49 -11.93
CA PRO A 93 -15.94 -4.81 -10.52
C PRO A 93 -14.63 -5.56 -10.32
N ARG A 94 -13.68 -4.92 -9.64
CA ARG A 94 -12.33 -5.47 -9.54
C ARG A 94 -12.48 -6.69 -8.66
N HIS A 95 -12.20 -7.86 -9.22
CA HIS A 95 -12.23 -9.10 -8.46
C HIS A 95 -10.81 -9.51 -8.11
N VAL A 96 -10.65 -10.03 -6.91
CA VAL A 96 -9.34 -10.32 -6.33
C VAL A 96 -9.25 -11.78 -5.90
N SER A 97 -8.06 -12.35 -6.05
CA SER A 97 -7.74 -13.71 -5.63
C SER A 97 -7.46 -13.76 -4.12
N ILE A 98 -7.48 -14.95 -3.53
CA ILE A 98 -7.10 -15.15 -2.12
C ILE A 98 -5.71 -14.56 -1.83
N ALA A 99 -4.73 -14.79 -2.72
CA ALA A 99 -3.36 -14.29 -2.53
C ALA A 99 -3.33 -12.76 -2.39
N PHE A 100 -4.14 -12.06 -3.21
CA PHE A 100 -4.28 -10.62 -3.11
C PHE A 100 -4.96 -10.22 -1.81
N VAL A 101 -6.05 -10.89 -1.41
CA VAL A 101 -6.76 -10.63 -0.14
C VAL A 101 -5.81 -10.78 1.05
N THR A 102 -5.03 -11.85 1.12
CA THR A 102 -4.11 -12.11 2.22
C THR A 102 -2.98 -11.09 2.29
N ALA A 103 -2.46 -10.66 1.13
CA ALA A 103 -1.44 -9.63 1.06
C ALA A 103 -1.99 -8.26 1.48
N TYR A 104 -3.17 -7.88 0.95
CA TYR A 104 -3.82 -6.61 1.24
C TYR A 104 -4.20 -6.46 2.71
N LEU A 105 -4.65 -7.55 3.33
CA LEU A 105 -5.03 -7.56 4.75
C LEU A 105 -3.87 -7.86 5.71
N GLU A 106 -2.64 -8.06 5.22
CA GLU A 106 -1.48 -8.49 6.00
C GLU A 106 -1.80 -9.69 6.90
N THR A 107 -2.40 -10.74 6.34
CA THR A 107 -2.87 -11.91 7.11
C THR A 107 -2.40 -13.22 6.48
N SER A 108 -2.32 -14.26 7.31
CA SER A 108 -1.94 -15.59 6.84
C SER A 108 -3.09 -16.26 6.07
N THR A 109 -2.74 -17.16 5.15
CA THR A 109 -3.74 -17.99 4.43
C THR A 109 -4.57 -18.85 5.39
N ALA A 110 -3.98 -19.33 6.48
CA ALA A 110 -4.69 -20.10 7.50
C ALA A 110 -5.76 -19.25 8.20
N THR A 111 -5.41 -18.01 8.56
CA THR A 111 -6.37 -17.04 9.13
C THR A 111 -7.50 -16.74 8.15
N PHE A 112 -7.16 -16.57 6.86
CA PHE A 112 -8.16 -16.33 5.83
C PHE A 112 -9.21 -17.42 5.78
N TYR A 113 -8.82 -18.70 5.69
CA TYR A 113 -9.80 -19.79 5.62
C TYR A 113 -10.62 -19.99 6.89
N ARG A 114 -10.06 -19.68 8.07
CA ARG A 114 -10.72 -19.91 9.36
C ARG A 114 -11.71 -18.80 9.74
N GLU A 115 -11.37 -17.54 9.45
CA GLU A 115 -12.08 -16.39 10.02
C GLU A 115 -12.67 -15.44 8.96
N ILE A 116 -12.19 -15.52 7.71
CA ILE A 116 -12.56 -14.55 6.66
C ILE A 116 -13.43 -15.20 5.60
N ASN A 117 -12.99 -16.34 5.07
CA ASN A 117 -13.68 -17.05 4.00
C ASN A 117 -15.08 -17.48 4.42
N ASP A 118 -16.09 -17.12 3.62
CA ASP A 118 -17.52 -17.43 3.83
C ASP A 118 -18.13 -16.88 5.14
N GLN A 119 -17.38 -16.07 5.90
CA GLN A 119 -17.83 -15.44 7.15
C GLN A 119 -17.84 -13.90 7.02
N LEU A 120 -16.70 -13.34 6.61
CA LEU A 120 -16.52 -11.89 6.48
C LEU A 120 -16.51 -11.45 5.02
N LEU A 121 -15.99 -12.29 4.12
CA LEU A 121 -16.04 -12.10 2.68
C LEU A 121 -16.85 -13.21 2.02
N GLU A 122 -17.85 -12.80 1.27
CA GLU A 122 -18.59 -13.70 0.39
C GLU A 122 -17.87 -13.80 -0.95
N LYS A 123 -17.83 -15.03 -1.44
CA LYS A 123 -17.26 -15.34 -2.73
C LYS A 123 -18.15 -14.80 -3.86
N ALA A 124 -17.55 -14.04 -4.77
CA ALA A 124 -18.26 -13.49 -5.91
C ALA A 124 -18.46 -14.52 -7.03
N PHE A 125 -17.39 -15.24 -7.39
CA PHE A 125 -17.43 -16.32 -8.38
C PHE A 125 -16.23 -17.26 -8.23
N THR A 126 -16.22 -18.32 -9.03
CA THR A 126 -15.08 -19.22 -9.22
C THR A 126 -14.53 -19.19 -10.62
N ILE A 127 -13.21 -19.31 -10.75
CA ILE A 127 -12.58 -19.82 -11.97
C ILE A 127 -11.99 -21.20 -11.64
N GLY A 128 -12.61 -22.25 -12.15
CA GLY A 128 -12.33 -23.63 -11.73
C GLY A 128 -12.61 -23.82 -10.23
N LYS A 129 -11.59 -24.23 -9.46
CA LYS A 129 -11.69 -24.37 -7.99
C LYS A 129 -11.25 -23.13 -7.22
N ARG A 130 -10.84 -22.05 -7.91
CA ARG A 130 -10.28 -20.85 -7.27
C ARG A 130 -11.38 -19.82 -7.03
N PRO A 131 -11.65 -19.41 -5.79
CA PRO A 131 -12.62 -18.38 -5.48
C PRO A 131 -12.03 -16.98 -5.72
N TYR A 132 -12.89 -16.07 -6.16
CA TYR A 132 -12.60 -14.65 -6.34
C TYR A 132 -13.60 -13.81 -5.55
N PHE A 133 -13.13 -12.68 -5.03
CA PHE A 133 -13.85 -11.80 -4.13
C PHE A 133 -13.98 -10.41 -4.72
N ARG A 134 -15.04 -9.66 -4.35
CA ARG A 134 -15.19 -8.28 -4.79
C ARG A 134 -14.22 -7.37 -4.04
N MET A 135 -13.56 -6.48 -4.76
CA MET A 135 -12.67 -5.48 -4.15
C MET A 135 -13.44 -4.51 -3.24
N SER A 136 -14.70 -4.19 -3.55
CA SER A 136 -15.56 -3.36 -2.69
C SER A 136 -15.67 -3.92 -1.28
N ASP A 137 -15.86 -5.23 -1.18
CA ASP A 137 -16.11 -5.92 0.07
C ASP A 137 -14.80 -6.03 0.86
N LEU A 138 -13.69 -6.28 0.16
CA LEU A 138 -12.34 -6.25 0.73
C LEU A 138 -11.98 -4.88 1.32
N ILE A 139 -12.28 -3.79 0.62
CA ILE A 139 -12.05 -2.42 1.10
C ILE A 139 -12.91 -2.14 2.33
N SER A 140 -14.17 -2.56 2.31
CA SER A 140 -15.10 -2.37 3.43
C SER A 140 -14.60 -3.11 4.68
N LEU A 141 -14.14 -4.35 4.50
CA LEU A 141 -13.52 -5.14 5.56
C LEU A 141 -12.22 -4.50 6.09
N ALA A 142 -11.38 -3.95 5.21
CA ALA A 142 -10.15 -3.27 5.62
C ALA A 142 -10.43 -1.98 6.39
N LYS A 143 -11.45 -1.22 6.02
CA LYS A 143 -11.92 -0.05 6.77
C LYS A 143 -12.42 -0.45 8.15
N GLU A 144 -13.23 -1.51 8.24
CA GLU A 144 -13.71 -2.04 9.52
C GLU A 144 -12.53 -2.51 10.40
N LYS A 145 -11.51 -3.13 9.80
CA LYS A 145 -10.25 -3.50 10.49
C LYS A 145 -9.55 -2.28 11.05
N ALA A 146 -9.43 -1.20 10.28
CA ALA A 146 -8.77 0.02 10.72
C ALA A 146 -9.47 0.66 11.93
N LEU A 147 -10.81 0.60 11.99
CA LEU A 147 -11.59 1.12 13.12
C LEU A 147 -11.40 0.34 14.43
N LEU A 148 -10.95 -0.92 14.36
CA LEU A 148 -10.81 -1.79 15.53
C LEU A 148 -9.48 -1.63 16.29
N ALA A 149 -8.62 -0.69 15.88
CA ALA A 149 -7.33 -0.31 16.48
C ALA A 149 -6.28 -1.45 16.59
N HIS A 150 -5.14 -1.28 15.90
CA HIS A 150 -3.81 -1.95 15.99
C HIS A 150 -3.69 -3.48 16.25
N GLU A 151 -4.76 -4.23 16.37
CA GLU A 151 -4.71 -5.67 16.60
C GLU A 151 -4.49 -6.38 15.25
N LYS A 152 -3.30 -6.96 15.09
CA LYS A 152 -2.95 -7.78 13.94
C LYS A 152 -3.35 -9.24 14.19
N GLY A 153 -3.86 -9.90 13.16
CA GLY A 153 -4.01 -11.36 13.12
C GLY A 153 -5.42 -11.90 13.31
N ALA A 154 -5.51 -13.19 13.65
CA ALA A 154 -6.76 -13.96 13.66
C ALA A 154 -7.79 -13.47 14.69
N TRP A 155 -7.32 -12.91 15.81
CA TRP A 155 -8.20 -12.45 16.88
C TRP A 155 -9.13 -11.30 16.45
N THR A 156 -8.61 -10.40 15.60
CA THR A 156 -9.36 -9.26 15.05
C THR A 156 -10.54 -9.73 14.22
N TYR A 157 -10.33 -10.71 13.34
CA TYR A 157 -11.38 -11.27 12.48
C TYR A 157 -12.39 -12.10 13.27
N ALA A 158 -11.94 -12.88 14.25
CA ALA A 158 -12.84 -13.60 15.15
C ALA A 158 -13.79 -12.64 15.92
N LYS A 159 -13.27 -11.48 16.34
CA LYS A 159 -14.05 -10.42 17.01
C LYS A 159 -15.07 -9.78 16.06
N MET A 160 -14.69 -9.49 14.82
CA MET A 160 -15.61 -9.00 13.78
C MET A 160 -16.72 -10.02 13.50
N ASN A 161 -16.37 -11.30 13.39
CA ASN A 161 -17.35 -12.33 13.09
C ASN A 161 -18.37 -12.49 14.23
N LYS A 162 -17.90 -12.46 15.49
CA LYS A 162 -18.78 -12.41 16.66
C LYS A 162 -19.78 -11.26 16.58
N LYS A 163 -19.32 -10.03 16.25
CA LYS A 163 -20.19 -8.86 16.08
C LYS A 163 -21.25 -9.06 15.00
N LYS A 164 -20.89 -9.63 13.84
CA LYS A 164 -21.85 -9.96 12.76
C LYS A 164 -22.90 -10.97 13.20
N THR A 165 -22.52 -11.99 13.98
CA THR A 165 -23.46 -13.01 14.46
C THR A 165 -24.36 -12.57 15.60
N SER A 166 -23.91 -11.64 16.45
CA SER A 166 -24.69 -11.13 17.59
C SER A 166 -25.70 -10.03 17.22
N GLY A 167 -25.67 -9.53 15.98
CA GLY A 167 -26.59 -8.51 15.47
C GLY A 167 -27.74 -9.06 14.61
N LYS A 168 -27.97 -10.38 14.65
CA LYS A 168 -29.05 -11.07 13.92
C LYS A 168 -30.17 -11.47 14.87
#